data_AF-A0A438N6R4-F1
#
_entry.id   AF-A0A438N6R4-F1
#
_cell.length_a   1.000
_cell.length_b   1.000
_cell.length_c   1.000
_cell.angle_alpha   90.00
_cell.angle_beta   90.00
_cell.angle_gamma   90.00
#
_symmetry.space_group_name_H-M   'P 1'
#
loop_
_entity.id
_entity.type
_entity.pdbx_description
1 polymer ?
#
loop_
_entity_poly.entity_id
_entity_poly.type
_entity_poly.pdbx_seq_one_letter_code
_entity_poly.pdbx_strand_id
1 'polypeptide(L)'
;MAKAKPTKANKPGIPQKHLHSRLSYLHQAATLLTTAHHATQTETAASHNKTQISDNQAAETPISRTIPPREANRLLSHLRGVSRKSQLRLSPKMKHTICRRCDSLLIAGMTSSAIVVNDSKDATKPWADVFEIRCKQCDTVKRFPVGVETDAKKGRGPAEEETESKYPN
;
A
#
# COMPACT_ATOMS: atom_id res chain seq x y z
N MET A 1 -21.78 46.97 29.82
CA MET A 1 -22.33 45.62 29.59
C MET A 1 -21.57 44.97 28.43
N ALA A 2 -20.49 44.23 28.71
CA ALA A 2 -19.69 43.54 27.69
C ALA A 2 -20.31 42.17 27.39
N LYS A 3 -20.71 41.93 26.13
CA LYS A 3 -21.21 40.63 25.69
C LYS A 3 -20.03 39.66 25.55
N ALA A 4 -20.04 38.56 26.31
CA ALA A 4 -19.05 37.50 26.22
C ALA A 4 -19.12 36.81 24.84
N LYS A 5 -17.98 36.73 24.14
CA LYS A 5 -17.85 35.90 22.92
C LYS A 5 -17.68 34.43 23.32
N PRO A 6 -18.37 33.49 22.67
CA PRO A 6 -18.22 32.07 22.96
C PRO A 6 -16.82 31.59 22.57
N THR A 7 -16.06 31.10 23.55
CA THR A 7 -14.77 30.45 23.35
C THR A 7 -15.01 29.09 22.69
N LYS A 8 -14.88 29.03 21.36
CA LYS A 8 -14.80 27.74 20.66
C LYS A 8 -13.61 26.98 21.24
N ALA A 9 -13.86 25.79 21.79
CA ALA A 9 -12.82 24.91 22.29
C ALA A 9 -11.72 24.74 21.22
N ASN A 10 -10.52 25.24 21.52
CA ASN A 10 -9.37 25.20 20.63
C ASN A 10 -8.85 23.75 20.56
N LYS A 11 -9.53 22.89 19.80
CA LYS A 11 -8.92 21.65 19.31
C LYS A 11 -7.81 22.08 18.35
N PRO A 12 -6.54 21.67 18.53
CA PRO A 12 -5.49 22.01 17.60
C PRO A 12 -5.87 21.46 16.21
N GLY A 13 -6.15 22.36 15.27
CA GLY A 13 -6.48 21.98 13.91
C GLY A 13 -5.27 21.34 13.24
N ILE A 14 -5.47 20.23 12.54
CA ILE A 14 -4.40 19.58 11.75
C ILE A 14 -3.80 20.64 10.80
N PRO A 15 -2.50 20.94 10.89
CA PRO A 15 -1.87 21.89 9.98
C PRO A 15 -1.92 21.34 8.55
N GLN A 16 -2.03 22.24 7.56
CA GLN A 16 -1.96 21.88 6.14
C GLN A 16 -2.97 20.79 5.69
N LYS A 17 -4.23 20.87 6.17
CA LYS A 17 -5.32 19.91 5.85
C LYS A 17 -5.45 19.57 4.37
N HIS A 18 -5.31 20.56 3.50
CA HIS A 18 -5.44 20.40 2.05
C HIS A 18 -4.32 19.53 1.44
N LEU A 19 -3.13 19.51 2.05
CA LEU A 19 -2.04 18.64 1.61
C LEU A 19 -2.28 17.21 2.06
N HIS A 20 -2.76 17.01 3.29
CA HIS A 20 -3.18 15.70 3.77
C HIS A 20 -4.30 15.12 2.90
N SER A 21 -5.34 15.90 2.56
CA SER A 21 -6.40 15.44 1.67
C SER A 21 -5.89 15.10 0.27
N ARG A 22 -4.97 15.91 -0.28
CA ARG A 22 -4.32 15.63 -1.57
C ARG A 22 -3.52 14.33 -1.54
N LEU A 23 -2.73 14.09 -0.49
CA LEU A 23 -1.96 12.85 -0.35
C LEU A 23 -2.87 11.62 -0.28
N SER A 24 -3.96 11.70 0.50
CA SER A 24 -4.96 10.62 0.59
C SER A 24 -5.65 10.37 -0.75
N TYR A 25 -6.07 11.44 -1.43
CA TYR A 25 -6.71 11.33 -2.75
C TYR A 25 -5.80 10.66 -3.78
N LEU A 26 -4.54 11.08 -3.87
CA LEU A 26 -3.58 10.50 -4.82
C LEU A 26 -3.35 9.00 -4.57
N HIS A 27 -3.28 8.58 -3.30
CA HIS A 27 -3.15 7.16 -2.94
C HIS A 27 -4.39 6.35 -3.29
N GLN A 28 -5.58 6.87 -2.95
CA GLN A 28 -6.85 6.23 -3.25
C GLN A 28 -7.07 6.08 -4.76
N ALA A 29 -6.85 7.15 -5.52
CA ALA A 29 -6.97 7.13 -6.98
C ALA A 29 -6.01 6.11 -7.62
N ALA A 30 -4.76 6.06 -7.19
CA ALA A 30 -3.81 5.06 -7.68
C ALA A 30 -4.25 3.62 -7.35
N THR A 31 -4.84 3.41 -6.17
CA THR A 31 -5.37 2.11 -5.74
C THR A 31 -6.55 1.68 -6.59
N LEU A 32 -7.50 2.59 -6.85
CA LEU A 32 -8.65 2.33 -7.72
C LEU A 32 -8.22 1.96 -9.15
N LEU A 33 -7.32 2.73 -9.75
CA LEU A 33 -6.83 2.43 -11.10
C LEU A 33 -6.12 1.07 -11.16
N THR A 34 -5.29 0.76 -10.16
CA THR A 34 -4.57 -0.52 -10.11
C THR A 34 -5.54 -1.69 -9.96
N THR A 35 -6.49 -1.61 -9.02
CA THR A 35 -7.47 -2.66 -8.76
C THR A 35 -8.41 -2.87 -9.94
N ALA A 36 -8.92 -1.80 -10.54
CA ALA A 36 -9.77 -1.87 -11.74
C ALA A 36 -9.06 -2.53 -12.93
N HIS A 37 -7.78 -2.20 -13.16
CA HIS A 37 -6.99 -2.82 -14.23
C HIS A 37 -6.82 -4.34 -14.06
N HIS A 38 -6.75 -4.83 -12.82
CA HIS A 38 -6.65 -6.26 -12.57
C HIS A 38 -8.01 -6.97 -12.62
N ALA A 39 -9.11 -6.28 -12.27
CA ALA A 39 -10.46 -6.84 -12.40
C ALA A 39 -10.80 -7.15 -13.88
N THR A 40 -10.45 -6.27 -14.81
CA THR A 40 -10.67 -6.50 -16.26
C THR A 40 -9.80 -7.64 -16.80
N GLN A 41 -8.60 -7.84 -16.25
CA GLN A 41 -7.74 -8.97 -16.62
C GLN A 41 -8.32 -10.33 -16.18
N THR A 42 -8.96 -10.40 -15.02
CA THR A 42 -9.57 -11.65 -14.55
C THR A 42 -10.78 -12.05 -15.40
N GLU A 43 -11.57 -11.09 -15.88
CA GLU A 43 -12.74 -11.34 -16.74
C GLU A 43 -12.35 -11.83 -18.14
N THR A 44 -11.27 -11.27 -18.71
CA THR A 44 -10.76 -11.69 -20.04
C THR A 44 -10.11 -13.07 -20.01
N ALA A 45 -9.46 -13.45 -18.91
CA ALA A 45 -8.90 -14.80 -18.73
C ALA A 45 -9.99 -15.89 -18.60
N ALA A 46 -11.15 -15.57 -18.01
CA ALA A 46 -12.27 -16.51 -17.85
C ALA A 46 -13.02 -16.80 -19.18
N SER A 47 -13.11 -15.82 -20.09
CA SER A 47 -13.81 -15.97 -21.38
C SER A 47 -13.01 -16.71 -22.47
N HIS A 48 -11.70 -16.89 -22.31
CA HIS A 48 -10.86 -17.57 -23.32
C HIS A 48 -10.90 -19.12 -23.27
N ASN A 49 -11.68 -19.72 -22.37
CA ASN A 49 -11.82 -21.18 -22.27
C ASN A 49 -12.94 -21.77 -23.15
N LYS A 50 -13.56 -21.00 -24.04
CA LYS A 50 -14.58 -21.52 -24.97
C LYS A 50 -14.25 -21.12 -26.40
N THR A 51 -13.94 -22.14 -27.22
CA THR A 51 -13.78 -22.14 -28.68
C THR A 51 -12.33 -21.96 -29.17
N GLN A 52 -11.63 -23.08 -29.31
CA GLN A 52 -10.57 -23.24 -30.31
C GLN A 52 -11.22 -23.77 -31.60
N ILE A 53 -10.98 -23.11 -32.74
CA ILE A 53 -10.67 -23.68 -34.07
C ILE A 53 -10.36 -22.51 -35.04
N SER A 54 -9.22 -22.66 -35.72
CA SER A 54 -8.77 -22.07 -37.00
C SER A 54 -8.05 -20.71 -37.09
N ASP A 55 -6.77 -20.88 -37.44
CA ASP A 55 -5.99 -20.26 -38.53
C ASP A 55 -5.28 -18.91 -38.33
N ASN A 56 -3.95 -19.05 -38.20
CA ASN A 56 -2.85 -18.23 -38.73
C ASN A 56 -3.05 -16.70 -38.81
N GLN A 57 -2.42 -16.00 -37.86
CA GLN A 57 -1.59 -14.84 -38.19
C GLN A 57 -0.52 -14.62 -37.11
N ALA A 58 0.73 -14.63 -37.56
CA ALA A 58 1.91 -14.33 -36.77
C ALA A 58 1.94 -12.85 -36.38
N ALA A 59 1.92 -12.57 -35.08
CA ALA A 59 2.51 -11.39 -34.47
C ALA A 59 2.85 -11.73 -33.01
N GLU A 60 4.06 -12.22 -32.82
CA GLU A 60 4.66 -12.47 -31.52
C GLU A 60 4.83 -11.13 -30.78
N THR A 61 4.22 -11.02 -29.59
CA THR A 61 4.92 -10.71 -28.32
C THR A 61 3.92 -10.85 -27.16
N PRO A 62 3.98 -11.93 -26.35
CA PRO A 62 3.19 -12.02 -25.13
C PRO A 62 3.90 -11.27 -23.98
N ILE A 63 4.12 -9.96 -24.13
CA ILE A 63 4.72 -9.11 -23.07
C ILE A 63 3.72 -8.00 -22.69
N SER A 64 2.57 -8.38 -22.15
CA SER A 64 1.67 -7.40 -21.51
C SER A 64 0.81 -8.09 -20.46
N ARG A 65 1.41 -8.51 -19.34
CA ARG A 65 0.67 -9.30 -18.33
C ARG A 65 0.81 -8.88 -16.87
N THR A 66 1.59 -7.85 -16.52
CA THR A 66 1.76 -7.45 -15.10
C THR A 66 2.07 -5.96 -14.88
N ILE A 67 1.97 -5.12 -15.90
CA ILE A 67 2.35 -3.71 -15.78
C ILE A 67 1.17 -2.98 -15.11
N PRO A 68 1.32 -2.42 -13.89
CA PRO A 68 0.28 -1.56 -13.32
C PRO A 68 0.09 -0.34 -14.22
N PRO A 69 -1.12 0.23 -14.27
CA PRO A 69 -1.41 1.33 -15.18
C PRO A 69 -0.41 2.47 -14.95
N ARG A 70 0.26 2.94 -16.02
CA ARG A 70 1.27 4.02 -15.96
C ARG A 70 0.77 5.23 -15.19
N GLU A 71 -0.54 5.49 -15.26
CA GLU A 71 -1.20 6.58 -14.54
C GLU A 71 -1.21 6.38 -13.01
N ALA A 72 -1.42 5.16 -12.50
CA ALA A 72 -1.34 4.90 -11.07
C ALA A 72 0.07 5.20 -10.51
N ASN A 73 1.12 4.82 -11.25
CA ASN A 73 2.50 5.11 -10.86
C ASN A 73 2.77 6.62 -10.88
N ARG A 74 2.23 7.35 -11.87
CA ARG A 74 2.33 8.82 -11.95
C ARG A 74 1.70 9.50 -10.73
N LEU A 75 0.52 9.05 -10.32
CA LEU A 75 -0.15 9.56 -9.12
C LEU A 75 0.65 9.29 -7.84
N LEU A 76 1.28 8.12 -7.71
CA LEU A 76 2.14 7.78 -6.57
C LEU A 76 3.46 8.55 -6.58
N SER A 77 4.00 8.85 -7.77
CA SER A 77 5.14 9.75 -7.93
C SER A 77 4.80 11.18 -7.50
N HIS A 78 3.62 11.68 -7.89
CA HIS A 78 3.09 12.95 -7.42
C HIS A 78 2.88 12.95 -5.91
N LEU A 79 2.38 11.87 -5.32
CA LEU A 79 2.22 11.73 -3.87
C LEU A 79 3.55 11.90 -3.15
N ARG A 80 4.62 11.24 -3.63
CA ARG A 80 5.97 11.39 -3.08
C ARG A 80 6.52 12.80 -3.27
N GLY A 81 6.32 13.40 -4.44
CA GLY A 81 6.72 14.77 -4.73
C GLY A 81 6.05 15.77 -3.79
N VAL A 82 4.73 15.67 -3.60
CA VAL A 82 3.97 16.52 -2.68
C VAL A 82 4.43 16.32 -1.24
N SER A 83 4.61 15.07 -0.78
CA SER A 83 5.10 14.78 0.58
C SER A 83 6.48 15.38 0.83
N ARG A 84 7.43 15.25 -0.10
CA ARG A 84 8.77 15.84 0.03
C ARG A 84 8.72 17.37 0.02
N LYS A 85 7.98 17.96 -0.92
CA LYS A 85 7.87 19.42 -1.07
C LYS A 85 7.19 20.10 0.12
N SER A 86 6.19 19.44 0.70
CA SER A 86 5.48 19.93 1.89
C SER A 86 6.12 19.53 3.22
N GLN A 87 7.22 18.78 3.19
CA GLN A 87 7.86 18.20 4.38
C GLN A 87 6.92 17.34 5.24
N LEU A 88 5.84 16.81 4.65
CA LEU A 88 4.88 15.94 5.33
C LEU A 88 5.37 14.50 5.36
N ARG A 89 5.46 13.91 6.56
CA ARG A 89 5.82 12.51 6.74
C ARG A 89 4.64 11.61 6.34
N LEU A 90 4.87 10.72 5.37
CA LEU A 90 3.93 9.65 5.06
C LEU A 90 3.90 8.60 6.19
N SER A 91 2.71 8.08 6.48
CA SER A 91 2.57 6.97 7.42
C SER A 91 3.38 5.75 6.94
N PRO A 92 4.00 4.96 7.85
CA PRO A 92 4.73 3.77 7.47
C PRO A 92 3.88 2.79 6.65
N LYS A 93 2.62 2.55 7.08
CA LYS A 93 1.67 1.71 6.36
C LYS A 93 1.53 2.12 4.89
N MET A 94 1.29 3.40 4.61
CA MET A 94 1.16 3.91 3.24
C MET A 94 2.49 3.87 2.46
N LYS A 95 3.63 4.12 3.13
CA LYS A 95 4.95 4.01 2.49
C LYS A 95 5.27 2.56 2.12
N HIS A 96 4.83 1.59 2.92
CA HIS A 96 5.09 0.16 2.68
C HIS A 96 4.37 -0.33 1.43
N THR A 97 3.19 0.22 1.10
CA THR A 97 2.44 -0.14 -0.11
C THR A 97 3.00 0.47 -1.42
N ILE A 98 4.04 1.30 -1.41
CA ILE A 98 4.54 1.97 -2.63
C ILE A 98 5.98 1.56 -2.94
N CYS A 99 6.26 0.98 -4.10
CA CYS A 99 7.59 0.56 -4.54
C CYS A 99 8.62 1.67 -4.42
N ARG A 100 9.78 1.43 -3.79
CA ARG A 100 10.80 2.48 -3.57
C ARG A 100 11.35 3.04 -4.89
N ARG A 101 11.40 2.25 -5.96
CA ARG A 101 12.06 2.63 -7.22
C ARG A 101 11.11 3.19 -8.28
N CYS A 102 10.11 2.42 -8.71
CA CYS A 102 9.22 2.79 -9.81
C CYS A 102 7.88 3.40 -9.38
N ASP A 103 7.71 3.70 -8.09
CA ASP A 103 6.48 4.25 -7.51
C ASP A 103 5.22 3.37 -7.68
N SER A 104 5.34 2.11 -8.09
CA SER A 104 4.19 1.21 -8.23
C SER A 104 3.52 0.85 -6.91
N LEU A 105 2.20 0.63 -6.95
CA LEU A 105 1.48 0.11 -5.80
C LEU A 105 1.83 -1.37 -5.61
N LEU A 106 2.17 -1.78 -4.39
CA LEU A 106 2.51 -3.14 -3.99
C LEU A 106 1.28 -3.79 -3.34
N ILE A 107 0.53 -4.53 -4.15
CA ILE A 107 -0.59 -5.37 -3.72
C ILE A 107 -0.13 -6.82 -3.78
N ALA A 108 -0.30 -7.56 -2.69
CA ALA A 108 0.09 -8.97 -2.61
C ALA A 108 -0.69 -9.79 -3.66
N GLY A 109 0.00 -10.71 -4.34
CA GLY A 109 -0.60 -11.55 -5.37
C GLY A 109 -0.78 -10.86 -6.72
N MET A 110 -1.05 -9.54 -6.74
CA MET A 110 -1.32 -8.79 -7.97
C MET A 110 -0.03 -8.17 -8.54
N THR A 111 0.42 -7.05 -7.98
CA THR A 111 1.58 -6.27 -8.47
C THR A 111 2.88 -6.57 -7.72
N SER A 112 2.81 -7.33 -6.63
CA SER A 112 3.97 -7.74 -5.84
C SER A 112 3.87 -9.20 -5.44
N SER A 113 5.03 -9.84 -5.26
CA SER A 113 5.16 -11.11 -4.55
C SER A 113 5.68 -10.84 -3.15
N ALA A 114 5.17 -11.56 -2.17
CA ALA A 114 5.57 -11.42 -0.78
C ALA A 114 5.91 -12.80 -0.24
N ILE A 115 7.09 -12.94 0.35
CA ILE A 115 7.60 -14.19 0.92
C ILE A 115 8.34 -13.90 2.22
N VAL A 116 8.34 -14.86 3.14
CA VAL A 116 9.21 -14.82 4.33
C VAL A 116 10.47 -15.61 3.99
N VAL A 117 11.62 -14.97 4.16
CA VAL A 117 12.94 -15.56 3.90
C VAL A 117 13.74 -15.54 5.18
N ASN A 118 14.41 -16.65 5.49
CA ASN A 118 15.35 -16.75 6.60
C ASN A 118 16.73 -17.08 6.06
N ASP A 119 17.58 -16.06 5.95
CA ASP A 119 18.96 -16.19 5.44
C ASP A 119 19.96 -16.68 6.50
N SER A 120 19.49 -17.12 7.68
CA SER A 120 20.38 -17.74 8.66
C SER A 120 20.84 -19.13 8.21
N LYS A 121 21.97 -19.60 8.76
CA LYS A 121 22.45 -20.96 8.49
C LYS A 121 21.34 -21.97 8.81
N ASP A 122 20.96 -22.74 7.79
CA ASP A 122 19.92 -23.77 7.83
C ASP A 122 18.53 -23.28 8.30
N ALA A 123 18.23 -21.98 8.16
CA ALA A 123 17.01 -21.36 8.68
C ALA A 123 16.76 -21.60 10.18
N THR A 124 17.84 -21.78 10.94
CA THR A 124 17.76 -22.22 12.35
C THR A 124 17.32 -21.11 13.30
N LYS A 125 17.59 -19.84 12.96
CA LYS A 125 17.33 -18.70 13.85
C LYS A 125 15.95 -18.11 13.59
N PRO A 126 14.95 -18.30 14.47
CA PRO A 126 13.59 -17.78 14.23
C PRO A 126 13.51 -16.25 14.21
N TRP A 127 14.42 -15.55 14.89
CA TRP A 127 14.49 -14.08 14.86
C TRP A 127 15.14 -13.51 13.59
N ALA A 128 15.63 -14.37 12.69
CA ALA A 128 16.24 -13.98 11.43
C ALA A 128 15.23 -14.01 10.26
N ASP A 129 13.94 -14.23 10.53
CA ASP A 129 12.90 -14.17 9.51
C ASP A 129 12.72 -12.74 9.00
N VAL A 130 12.73 -12.58 7.68
CA VAL A 130 12.55 -11.31 6.98
C VAL A 130 11.41 -11.44 5.99
N PHE A 131 10.40 -10.60 6.13
CA PHE A 131 9.34 -10.45 5.15
C PHE A 131 9.82 -9.62 3.96
N GLU A 132 10.02 -10.28 2.84
CA GLU A 132 10.42 -9.68 1.57
C GLU A 132 9.20 -9.41 0.69
N ILE A 133 9.01 -8.16 0.27
CA ILE A 133 8.04 -7.76 -0.75
C ILE A 133 8.79 -7.38 -2.02
N ARG A 134 8.67 -8.18 -3.08
CA ARG A 134 9.27 -7.94 -4.39
C ARG A 134 8.27 -7.31 -5.35
N CYS A 135 8.66 -6.21 -5.97
CA CYS A 135 7.87 -5.53 -7.00
C CYS A 135 7.94 -6.30 -8.33
N LYS A 136 6.81 -6.73 -8.90
CA LYS A 136 6.80 -7.47 -10.18
C LYS A 136 7.14 -6.62 -11.42
N GLN A 137 7.16 -5.29 -11.28
CA GLN A 137 7.47 -4.37 -12.39
C GLN A 137 8.97 -4.01 -12.53
N CYS A 138 9.73 -3.98 -11.42
CA CYS A 138 11.13 -3.53 -11.44
C CYS A 138 12.04 -4.34 -10.50
N ASP A 139 11.53 -5.45 -9.97
CA ASP A 139 12.20 -6.41 -9.08
C ASP A 139 12.83 -5.84 -7.80
N THR A 140 12.57 -4.58 -7.49
CA THR A 140 13.04 -3.97 -6.24
C THR A 140 12.37 -4.66 -5.05
N VAL A 141 13.19 -5.09 -4.08
CA VAL A 141 12.75 -5.79 -2.87
C VAL A 141 12.70 -4.82 -1.68
N LYS A 142 11.63 -4.89 -0.91
CA LYS A 142 11.53 -4.30 0.44
C LYS A 142 11.60 -5.41 1.48
N ARG A 143 12.31 -5.14 2.57
CA ARG A 143 12.55 -6.10 3.65
C ARG A 143 12.01 -5.55 4.95
N PHE A 144 11.30 -6.38 5.70
CA PHE A 144 10.80 -6.07 7.03
C PHE A 144 11.17 -7.21 7.97
N PRO A 145 11.90 -6.96 9.07
CA PRO A 145 12.15 -8.02 10.05
C PRO A 145 10.81 -8.48 10.64
N VAL A 146 10.63 -9.79 10.74
CA VAL A 146 9.47 -10.43 11.39
C VAL A 146 9.98 -11.40 12.46
N GLY A 147 9.11 -11.80 13.40
CA GLY A 147 9.48 -12.74 14.46
C GLY A 147 10.35 -12.16 15.60
N VAL A 148 10.79 -10.90 15.50
CA VAL A 148 11.42 -10.20 16.62
C VAL A 148 10.31 -9.56 17.47
N GLU A 149 10.06 -10.11 18.66
CA GLU A 149 9.37 -9.39 19.73
C GLU A 149 10.26 -8.20 20.11
N THR A 150 10.12 -7.08 19.40
CA THR A 150 10.81 -5.86 19.79
C THR A 150 10.20 -5.42 21.11
N ASP A 151 10.99 -5.32 22.17
CA ASP A 151 10.63 -4.82 23.51
C ASP A 151 10.03 -3.39 23.52
N ALA A 152 9.73 -2.81 22.36
CA ALA A 152 9.07 -1.53 22.13
C ALA A 152 7.64 -1.43 22.72
N LYS A 153 7.10 -2.49 23.32
CA LYS A 153 5.89 -2.41 24.17
C LYS A 153 6.17 -1.94 25.59
N LYS A 154 7.43 -1.91 26.06
CA LYS A 154 7.78 -1.46 27.42
C LYS A 154 7.66 0.05 27.64
N GLY A 155 7.39 0.83 26.59
CA GLY A 155 7.28 2.30 26.64
C GLY A 155 5.93 2.87 26.17
N ARG A 156 4.94 2.03 25.81
CA ARG A 156 3.57 2.52 25.60
C ARG A 156 2.80 2.20 26.87
N GLY A 157 2.47 3.22 27.65
CA GLY A 157 1.53 3.12 28.76
C GLY A 157 0.23 2.41 28.31
N PRO A 158 -0.51 1.80 29.25
CA PRO A 158 -1.65 0.96 28.90
C PRO A 158 -2.59 1.72 27.97
N ALA A 159 -2.77 1.19 26.76
CA ALA A 159 -3.87 1.61 25.91
C ALA A 159 -5.13 1.22 26.66
N GLU A 160 -5.93 2.23 27.01
CA GLU A 160 -7.25 2.06 27.61
C GLU A 160 -8.01 1.01 26.80
N GLU A 161 -8.30 -0.09 27.47
CA GLU A 161 -9.13 -1.18 27.01
C GLU A 161 -10.50 -0.57 26.70
N GLU A 162 -10.85 -0.50 25.41
CA GLU A 162 -12.22 -0.21 24.99
C GLU A 162 -13.09 -1.33 25.54
N THR A 163 -13.67 -1.08 26.72
CA THR A 163 -14.72 -1.89 27.32
C THR A 163 -15.85 -2.03 26.31
N GLU A 164 -15.97 -3.24 25.78
CA GLU A 164 -17.06 -3.70 24.93
C GLU A 164 -18.36 -3.56 25.74
N SER A 165 -19.09 -2.46 25.51
CA SER A 165 -20.40 -2.24 26.09
C SER A 165 -21.39 -3.20 25.45
N LYS A 166 -21.52 -4.36 26.08
CA LYS A 166 -22.64 -5.29 25.95
C LYS A 166 -23.93 -4.53 26.31
N TYR A 167 -24.73 -4.15 25.32
CA TYR A 167 -26.10 -3.69 25.58
C TYR A 167 -27.11 -4.72 25.05
N PRO A 168 -28.06 -5.15 25.89
CA PRO A 168 -29.21 -5.95 25.47
C PRO A 168 -30.33 -5.04 24.91
N ASN A 169 -30.92 -5.48 23.81
CA ASN A 169 -32.37 -5.51 23.57
C ASN A 169 -32.65 -6.47 22.42
#